data_AF-A0A8T6NXK5-F1
#
_entry.id   AF-A0A8T6NXK5-F1
#
_cell.length_a   1.000
_cell.length_b   1.000
_cell.length_c   1.000
_cell.angle_alpha   90.00
_cell.angle_beta   90.00
_cell.angle_gamma   90.00
#
_symmetry.space_group_name_H-M   'P 1'
#
loop_
_entity.id
_entity.type
_entity.pdbx_description
1 polymer ?
#
loop_
_entity_poly.entity_id
_entity_poly.type
_entity_poly.pdbx_seq_one_letter_code
_entity_poly.pdbx_strand_id
1 'polypeptide(L)'
;MSRRDLAIVIVVALGVNSVVALLTTTPGDSVDAHYALAGGTLIASGEGFTAPYFWNYVNPPTDLPAPSYRYWQPLSALLSAIGIVVLGDLLPPFGAAQAVYVLAGSLVPVLAALTAARLGEPRHGLIAGLLAAFSGIYAVYWSIPETFTPFALGAGLALLCTIVAREDGPSWIWLVAGLGAGIGHLARADGLLLLGVVGLFALLPHREEPVRRRVLFGALVTGGYLLVMGPWFARNIMVFGSWQAPGGLSTLWIAEYNQIFDFPAVITPSTLFEQGVGPPLLARVEAL
;
A
#
# COMPACT_ATOMS: atom_id res chain seq x y z
N MET A 1 -10.12 -18.58 16.67
CA MET A 1 -11.23 -18.33 15.71
C MET A 1 -11.52 -19.62 14.97
N SER A 2 -12.79 -19.96 14.71
CA SER A 2 -13.12 -21.21 14.04
C SER A 2 -12.95 -21.09 12.52
N ARG A 3 -12.82 -22.23 11.81
CA ARG A 3 -12.82 -22.27 10.34
C ARG A 3 -14.14 -21.73 9.76
N ARG A 4 -15.24 -21.92 10.48
CA ARG A 4 -16.56 -21.41 10.11
C ARG A 4 -16.57 -19.88 10.12
N ASP A 5 -16.01 -19.25 11.14
CA ASP A 5 -15.96 -17.79 11.25
C ASP A 5 -15.13 -17.18 10.11
N LEU A 6 -13.98 -17.79 9.79
CA LEU A 6 -13.16 -17.39 8.64
C LEU A 6 -13.92 -17.51 7.31
N ALA A 7 -14.62 -18.63 7.10
CA ALA A 7 -15.43 -18.81 5.91
C ALA A 7 -16.53 -17.76 5.80
N ILE A 8 -17.19 -17.42 6.90
CA ILE A 8 -18.19 -16.35 6.95
C ILE A 8 -17.57 -15.01 6.53
N VAL A 9 -16.43 -14.63 7.13
CA VAL A 9 -15.74 -13.37 6.79
C VAL A 9 -15.37 -13.33 5.30
N ILE A 10 -14.80 -14.40 4.76
CA ILE A 10 -14.40 -14.48 3.34
C ILE A 10 -15.62 -14.33 2.44
N VAL A 11 -16.69 -15.09 2.68
CA VAL A 11 -17.90 -15.06 1.84
C VAL A 11 -18.58 -13.71 1.90
N VAL A 12 -18.71 -13.12 3.10
CA VAL A 12 -19.30 -11.79 3.27
C VAL A 12 -18.44 -10.73 2.59
N ALA A 13 -17.13 -10.73 2.80
CA ALA A 13 -16.20 -9.78 2.18
C ALA A 13 -16.26 -9.86 0.65
N LEU A 14 -16.24 -11.07 0.09
CA LEU A 14 -16.35 -11.28 -1.34
C LEU A 14 -17.71 -10.80 -1.88
N GLY A 15 -18.81 -11.10 -1.19
CA GLY A 15 -20.14 -10.63 -1.56
C GLY A 15 -20.23 -9.10 -1.57
N VAL A 16 -19.78 -8.45 -0.48
CA VAL A 16 -19.79 -6.98 -0.37
C VAL A 16 -18.94 -6.34 -1.45
N ASN A 17 -17.67 -6.76 -1.60
CA ASN A 17 -16.77 -6.19 -2.60
C ASN A 17 -17.25 -6.44 -4.03
N SER A 18 -17.90 -7.59 -4.30
CA SER A 18 -18.49 -7.87 -5.61
C SER A 18 -19.69 -6.96 -5.89
N VAL A 19 -20.58 -6.76 -4.91
CA VAL A 19 -21.72 -5.84 -5.06
C VAL A 19 -21.23 -4.41 -5.29
N VAL A 20 -20.25 -3.95 -4.50
CA VAL A 20 -19.67 -2.62 -4.67
C VAL A 20 -18.99 -2.48 -6.04
N ALA A 21 -18.27 -3.50 -6.50
CA ALA A 21 -17.65 -3.50 -7.82
C ALA A 21 -18.68 -3.40 -8.94
N LEU A 22 -19.79 -4.16 -8.86
CA LEU A 22 -20.87 -4.11 -9.84
C LEU A 22 -21.55 -2.74 -9.90
N LEU A 23 -21.63 -2.03 -8.77
CA LEU A 23 -22.18 -0.67 -8.70
C LEU A 23 -21.18 0.39 -9.15
N THR A 24 -19.88 0.07 -9.16
CA THR A 24 -18.80 1.00 -9.51
C THR A 24 -18.32 0.68 -10.91
N THR A 25 -18.88 1.34 -11.93
CA THR A 25 -18.59 1.05 -13.34
C THR A 25 -17.42 1.84 -13.92
N THR A 26 -16.90 2.82 -13.17
CA THR A 26 -15.78 3.68 -13.57
C THR A 26 -14.86 3.95 -12.38
N PRO A 27 -13.60 4.36 -12.59
CA PRO A 27 -12.72 4.82 -11.52
C PRO A 27 -13.26 6.02 -10.69
N GLY A 28 -14.34 6.68 -11.14
CA GLY A 28 -14.97 7.81 -10.45
C GLY A 28 -14.10 9.06 -10.54
N ASP A 29 -14.23 9.98 -9.59
CA ASP A 29 -13.47 11.24 -9.60
C ASP A 29 -12.02 11.09 -9.06
N SER A 30 -11.59 9.86 -8.72
CA SER A 30 -10.23 9.63 -8.23
C SER A 30 -9.21 9.72 -9.36
N VAL A 31 -8.34 10.73 -9.29
CA VAL A 31 -7.17 10.86 -10.17
C VAL A 31 -6.20 9.69 -9.96
N ASP A 32 -6.07 9.22 -8.72
CA ASP A 32 -5.16 8.11 -8.37
C ASP A 32 -5.63 6.79 -8.98
N ALA A 33 -6.95 6.55 -9.01
CA ALA A 33 -7.53 5.37 -9.63
C ALA A 33 -7.34 5.36 -11.15
N HIS A 34 -7.50 6.52 -11.79
CA HIS A 34 -7.18 6.68 -13.21
C HIS A 34 -5.69 6.49 -13.50
N TYR A 35 -4.82 7.01 -12.63
CA TYR A 35 -3.38 6.87 -12.76
C TYR A 35 -2.95 5.39 -12.71
N ALA A 36 -3.46 4.64 -11.74
CA ALA A 36 -3.18 3.21 -11.60
C ALA A 36 -3.73 2.39 -12.77
N LEU A 37 -4.96 2.67 -13.21
CA LEU A 37 -5.56 1.97 -14.35
C LEU A 37 -4.80 2.23 -15.66
N ALA A 38 -4.44 3.50 -15.92
CA ALA A 38 -3.69 3.88 -17.10
C ALA A 38 -2.27 3.27 -17.09
N GLY A 39 -1.59 3.30 -15.94
CA GLY A 39 -0.31 2.61 -15.76
C GLY A 39 -0.43 1.10 -15.99
N GLY A 40 -1.47 0.47 -15.47
CA GLY A 40 -1.73 -0.95 -15.66
C GLY A 40 -1.99 -1.31 -17.13
N THR A 41 -2.72 -0.44 -17.84
CA THR A 41 -3.00 -0.61 -19.27
C THR A 41 -1.73 -0.53 -20.12
N LEU A 42 -0.84 0.44 -19.84
CA LEU A 42 0.45 0.59 -20.53
C LEU A 42 1.40 -0.58 -20.26
N ILE A 43 1.40 -1.10 -19.02
CA ILE A 43 2.18 -2.30 -18.69
C ILE A 43 1.63 -3.52 -19.45
N ALA A 44 0.30 -3.69 -19.46
CA ALA A 44 -0.36 -4.79 -20.15
C ALA A 44 -0.17 -4.76 -21.67
N SER A 45 -0.06 -3.56 -22.27
CA SER A 45 0.22 -3.39 -23.70
C SER A 45 1.69 -3.54 -24.08
N GLY A 46 2.58 -3.77 -23.11
CA GLY A 46 4.01 -3.95 -23.35
C GLY A 46 4.83 -2.66 -23.43
N GLU A 47 4.21 -1.50 -23.17
CA GLU A 47 4.92 -0.20 -23.12
C GLU A 47 5.69 0.02 -21.80
N GLY A 48 5.39 -0.80 -20.79
CA GLY A 48 6.15 -0.84 -19.53
C GLY A 48 5.94 0.40 -18.66
N PHE A 49 6.99 0.82 -17.95
CA PHE A 49 6.93 1.92 -16.98
C PHE A 49 7.15 3.30 -17.62
N THR A 50 6.28 3.63 -18.56
CA THR A 50 6.20 4.90 -19.27
C THR A 50 4.94 5.67 -18.90
N ALA A 51 4.96 7.00 -19.05
CA ALA A 51 3.83 7.89 -18.87
C ALA A 51 3.76 8.89 -20.03
N PRO A 52 2.75 8.80 -20.91
CA PRO A 52 2.52 9.78 -21.98
C PRO A 52 1.80 11.04 -21.49
N TYR A 53 1.63 11.18 -20.18
CA TYR A 53 0.98 12.30 -19.50
C TYR A 53 1.65 12.54 -18.15
N PHE A 54 1.38 13.69 -17.55
CA PHE A 54 1.62 13.96 -16.14
C PHE A 54 0.36 14.61 -15.58
N TRP A 55 0.13 14.47 -14.27
CA TRP A 55 -1.11 14.91 -13.62
C TRP A 55 -0.86 15.87 -12.44
N ASN A 56 0.40 16.02 -12.03
CA ASN A 56 0.83 16.97 -11.00
C ASN A 56 2.13 17.65 -11.45
N TYR A 57 2.46 18.76 -10.82
CA TYR A 57 3.66 19.55 -11.11
C TYR A 57 4.79 19.33 -10.10
N VAL A 58 4.73 18.26 -9.32
CA VAL A 58 5.83 17.84 -8.44
C VAL A 58 6.88 17.14 -9.29
N ASN A 59 7.96 17.86 -9.59
CA ASN A 59 9.02 17.41 -10.52
C ASN A 59 8.46 17.06 -11.93
N PRO A 60 7.91 18.06 -12.65
CA PRO A 60 7.30 17.83 -13.95
C PRO A 60 8.38 17.41 -14.96
N PRO A 61 8.09 16.46 -15.87
CA PRO A 61 9.02 16.12 -16.94
C PRO A 61 9.18 17.29 -17.92
N THR A 62 10.34 17.38 -18.57
CA THR A 62 10.57 18.34 -19.66
C THR A 62 9.86 17.91 -20.94
N ASP A 63 9.76 16.61 -21.18
CA ASP A 63 9.23 16.00 -22.40
C ASP A 63 8.38 14.77 -22.09
N LEU A 64 7.49 14.42 -23.03
CA LEU A 64 6.66 13.22 -22.96
C LEU A 64 6.90 12.34 -24.21
N PRO A 65 6.80 11.00 -24.08
CA PRO A 65 6.55 10.26 -22.84
C PRO A 65 7.75 10.27 -21.89
N ALA A 66 7.45 10.22 -20.59
CA ALA A 66 8.44 10.24 -19.53
C ALA A 66 8.41 8.93 -18.73
N PRO A 67 9.49 8.55 -18.03
CA PRO A 67 9.41 7.45 -17.06
C PRO A 67 8.34 7.72 -16.00
N SER A 68 7.47 6.73 -15.77
CA SER A 68 6.35 6.82 -14.82
C SER A 68 6.78 6.59 -13.37
N TYR A 69 5.82 6.71 -12.44
CA TYR A 69 5.99 6.51 -10.99
C TYR A 69 7.02 7.45 -10.37
N ARG A 70 6.98 8.73 -10.78
CA ARG A 70 7.81 9.80 -10.22
C ARG A 70 7.31 10.29 -8.85
N TYR A 71 6.01 10.13 -8.62
CA TYR A 71 5.31 10.59 -7.42
C TYR A 71 4.72 9.41 -6.65
N TRP A 72 3.89 8.58 -7.30
CA TRP A 72 3.31 7.38 -6.71
C TRP A 72 4.10 6.11 -6.94
N GLN A 73 3.89 5.13 -6.07
CA GLN A 73 4.50 3.79 -6.14
C GLN A 73 3.72 2.88 -7.12
N PRO A 74 4.33 1.81 -7.66
CA PRO A 74 3.80 1.14 -8.85
C PRO A 74 2.82 0.00 -8.58
N LEU A 75 2.68 -0.48 -7.34
CA LEU A 75 1.99 -1.75 -7.08
C LEU A 75 0.53 -1.76 -7.54
N SER A 76 -0.19 -0.65 -7.38
CA SER A 76 -1.58 -0.57 -7.82
C SER A 76 -1.75 -0.75 -9.34
N ALA A 77 -0.84 -0.17 -10.11
CA ALA A 77 -0.83 -0.34 -11.55
C ALA A 77 -0.39 -1.76 -11.96
N LEU A 78 0.55 -2.36 -11.23
CA LEU A 78 0.94 -3.76 -11.45
C LEU A 78 -0.23 -4.73 -11.21
N LEU A 79 -1.00 -4.54 -10.13
CA LEU A 79 -2.22 -5.32 -9.88
C LEU A 79 -3.26 -5.12 -10.98
N SER A 80 -3.42 -3.89 -11.44
CA SER A 80 -4.31 -3.57 -12.56
C SER A 80 -3.88 -4.28 -13.85
N ALA A 81 -2.57 -4.26 -14.15
CA ALA A 81 -2.00 -4.96 -15.29
C ALA A 81 -2.26 -6.46 -15.23
N ILE A 82 -2.12 -7.10 -14.06
CA ILE A 82 -2.44 -8.53 -13.90
C ILE A 82 -3.90 -8.80 -14.32
N GLY A 83 -4.84 -7.97 -13.85
CA GLY A 83 -6.24 -8.12 -14.22
C GLY A 83 -6.47 -7.96 -15.71
N ILE A 84 -5.90 -6.91 -16.31
CA ILE A 84 -6.04 -6.62 -17.74
C ILE A 84 -5.42 -7.72 -18.60
N VAL A 85 -4.24 -8.23 -18.25
CA VAL A 85 -3.58 -9.33 -19.00
C VAL A 85 -4.38 -10.62 -18.92
N VAL A 86 -4.97 -10.94 -17.76
CA VAL A 86 -5.66 -12.22 -17.56
C VAL A 86 -7.12 -12.17 -18.04
N LEU A 87 -7.80 -11.03 -17.93
CA LEU A 87 -9.25 -10.90 -18.14
C LEU A 87 -9.62 -9.87 -19.22
N GLY A 88 -8.65 -9.20 -19.85
CA GLY A 88 -8.89 -8.11 -20.82
C GLY A 88 -9.63 -8.54 -22.09
N ASP A 89 -9.56 -9.82 -22.46
CA ASP A 89 -10.34 -10.37 -23.58
C ASP A 89 -11.84 -10.56 -23.23
N LEU A 90 -12.16 -10.63 -21.93
CA LEU A 90 -13.51 -10.88 -21.42
C LEU A 90 -14.19 -9.62 -20.88
N LEU A 91 -13.40 -8.69 -20.34
CA LEU A 91 -13.87 -7.51 -19.62
C LEU A 91 -13.13 -6.27 -20.11
N PRO A 92 -13.78 -5.08 -20.08
CA PRO A 92 -13.08 -3.83 -20.32
C PRO A 92 -11.94 -3.63 -19.30
N PRO A 93 -10.87 -2.88 -19.61
CA PRO A 93 -9.68 -2.79 -18.78
C PRO A 93 -9.95 -2.47 -17.31
N PHE A 94 -10.89 -1.56 -17.04
CA PHE A 94 -11.29 -1.24 -15.68
C PHE A 94 -11.92 -2.45 -14.96
N GLY A 95 -12.90 -3.12 -15.56
CA GLY A 95 -13.53 -4.31 -14.96
C GLY A 95 -12.57 -5.48 -14.78
N ALA A 96 -11.65 -5.66 -15.73
CA ALA A 96 -10.58 -6.66 -15.64
C ALA A 96 -9.65 -6.41 -14.44
N ALA A 97 -9.20 -5.16 -14.25
CA ALA A 97 -8.44 -4.75 -13.07
C ALA A 97 -9.28 -4.87 -11.77
N GLN A 98 -10.54 -4.43 -11.81
CA GLN A 98 -11.47 -4.48 -10.68
C GLN A 98 -11.65 -5.91 -10.14
N ALA A 99 -11.70 -6.92 -11.01
CA ALA A 99 -11.81 -8.31 -10.59
C ALA A 99 -10.65 -8.77 -9.68
N VAL A 100 -9.41 -8.35 -10.00
CA VAL A 100 -8.24 -8.62 -9.14
C VAL A 100 -8.37 -7.90 -7.81
N TYR A 101 -8.83 -6.66 -7.83
CA TYR A 101 -9.05 -5.87 -6.62
C TYR A 101 -10.19 -6.38 -5.75
N VAL A 102 -11.26 -6.92 -6.31
CA VAL A 102 -12.33 -7.60 -5.53
C VAL A 102 -11.75 -8.77 -4.75
N LEU A 103 -10.94 -9.61 -5.39
CA LEU A 103 -10.31 -10.75 -4.73
C LEU A 103 -9.31 -10.29 -3.65
N ALA A 104 -8.44 -9.34 -4.00
CA ALA A 104 -7.43 -8.80 -3.09
C ALA A 104 -8.08 -8.08 -1.89
N GLY A 105 -9.03 -7.18 -2.14
CA GLY A 105 -9.77 -6.44 -1.12
C GLY A 105 -10.55 -7.35 -0.17
N SER A 106 -11.01 -8.51 -0.65
CA SER A 106 -11.70 -9.49 0.19
C SER A 106 -10.79 -10.20 1.19
N LEU A 107 -9.46 -10.13 1.01
CA LEU A 107 -8.50 -10.63 1.98
C LEU A 107 -8.25 -9.63 3.13
N VAL A 108 -8.57 -8.33 2.95
CA VAL A 108 -8.38 -7.31 3.99
C VAL A 108 -9.21 -7.63 5.24
N PRO A 109 -10.53 -7.93 5.13
CA PRO A 109 -11.33 -8.39 6.28
C PRO A 109 -10.79 -9.65 6.96
N VAL A 110 -10.19 -10.56 6.21
CA VAL A 110 -9.60 -11.79 6.74
C VAL A 110 -8.38 -11.48 7.60
N LEU A 111 -7.48 -10.60 7.12
CA LEU A 111 -6.33 -10.15 7.88
C LEU A 111 -6.75 -9.40 9.15
N ALA A 112 -7.77 -8.55 9.07
CA ALA A 112 -8.33 -7.87 10.24
C ALA A 112 -8.87 -8.89 11.27
N ALA A 113 -9.63 -9.88 10.81
CA ALA A 113 -10.20 -10.93 11.67
C ALA A 113 -9.11 -11.76 12.36
N LEU A 114 -8.10 -12.19 11.61
CA LEU A 114 -6.97 -12.96 12.15
C LEU A 114 -6.15 -12.16 13.15
N THR A 115 -5.88 -10.89 12.85
CA THR A 115 -5.12 -9.99 13.72
C THR A 115 -5.87 -9.75 15.04
N ALA A 116 -7.17 -9.42 14.96
CA ALA A 116 -7.98 -9.18 16.16
C ALA A 116 -8.17 -10.46 17.01
N ALA A 117 -8.32 -11.62 16.38
CA ALA A 117 -8.43 -12.89 17.09
C ALA A 117 -7.15 -13.29 17.85
N ARG A 118 -5.99 -12.72 17.49
CA ARG A 118 -4.71 -12.95 18.17
C ARG A 118 -4.45 -11.93 19.27
N LEU A 119 -4.75 -10.66 19.03
CA LEU A 119 -4.53 -9.59 20.01
C LEU A 119 -5.53 -9.61 21.16
N GLY A 120 -6.76 -10.06 20.91
CA GLY A 120 -7.82 -10.13 21.91
C GLY A 120 -8.41 -11.53 22.01
N GLU A 121 -9.70 -11.59 22.33
CA GLU A 121 -10.41 -12.87 22.35
C GLU A 121 -10.75 -13.37 20.95
N PRO A 122 -10.81 -14.70 20.74
CA PRO A 122 -11.16 -15.30 19.46
C PRO A 122 -12.48 -14.80 18.84
N ARG A 123 -13.45 -14.40 19.67
CA ARG A 123 -14.75 -13.87 19.24
C ARG A 123 -14.66 -12.47 18.62
N HIS A 124 -13.67 -11.67 19.00
CA HIS A 124 -13.48 -10.33 18.43
C HIS A 124 -12.98 -10.38 16.98
N GLY A 125 -12.37 -11.49 16.57
CA GLY A 125 -11.92 -11.69 15.18
C GLY A 125 -13.07 -11.61 14.17
N LEU A 126 -14.18 -12.31 14.43
CA LEU A 126 -15.34 -12.25 13.53
C LEU A 126 -15.89 -10.82 13.41
N ILE A 127 -16.04 -10.13 14.54
CA ILE A 127 -16.55 -8.75 14.58
C ILE A 127 -15.61 -7.82 13.80
N ALA A 128 -14.30 -7.89 14.03
CA ALA A 128 -13.32 -7.07 13.33
C ALA A 128 -13.34 -7.33 11.81
N GLY A 129 -13.45 -8.59 11.40
CA GLY A 129 -13.58 -8.95 9.98
C GLY A 129 -14.85 -8.39 9.35
N LEU A 130 -16.00 -8.52 10.01
CA LEU A 130 -17.25 -7.97 9.51
C LEU A 130 -17.21 -6.44 9.46
N LEU A 131 -16.67 -5.77 10.48
CA LEU A 131 -16.50 -4.30 10.46
C LEU A 131 -15.58 -3.86 9.31
N ALA A 132 -14.49 -4.59 9.05
CA ALA A 132 -13.61 -4.31 7.92
C ALA A 132 -14.28 -4.56 6.56
N ALA A 133 -15.17 -5.56 6.46
CA ALA A 133 -15.95 -5.80 5.24
C ALA A 133 -16.98 -4.69 4.99
N PHE A 134 -17.58 -4.14 6.05
CA PHE A 134 -18.54 -3.03 6.00
C PHE A 134 -17.89 -1.69 6.40
N SER A 135 -16.75 -1.35 5.81
CA SER A 135 -15.92 -0.20 6.18
C SER A 135 -16.46 1.18 5.73
N GLY A 136 -17.77 1.29 5.47
CA GLY A 136 -18.44 2.54 5.10
C GLY A 136 -17.80 3.20 3.89
N ILE A 137 -17.22 4.39 4.08
CA ILE A 137 -16.60 5.20 3.02
C ILE A 137 -15.47 4.46 2.30
N TYR A 138 -14.80 3.51 2.95
CA TYR A 138 -13.71 2.75 2.34
C TYR A 138 -14.18 1.62 1.42
N ALA A 139 -15.46 1.27 1.44
CA ALA A 139 -15.97 0.10 0.71
C ALA A 139 -15.68 0.18 -0.80
N VAL A 140 -15.80 1.38 -1.40
CA VAL A 140 -15.52 1.59 -2.83
C VAL A 140 -14.04 1.33 -3.15
N TYR A 141 -13.13 1.80 -2.30
CA TYR A 141 -11.69 1.73 -2.51
C TYR A 141 -11.12 0.31 -2.44
N TRP A 142 -11.83 -0.66 -1.83
CA TRP A 142 -11.34 -2.03 -1.77
C TRP A 142 -11.33 -2.72 -3.13
N SER A 143 -12.27 -2.34 -4.00
CA SER A 143 -12.57 -3.05 -5.24
C SER A 143 -12.02 -2.36 -6.50
N ILE A 144 -11.48 -1.14 -6.40
CA ILE A 144 -11.01 -0.38 -7.55
C ILE A 144 -9.47 -0.26 -7.59
N PRO A 145 -8.87 0.02 -8.77
CA PRO A 145 -7.43 0.27 -8.99
C PRO A 145 -6.80 1.38 -8.14
N GLU A 146 -6.65 1.17 -6.84
CA GLU A 146 -6.20 2.18 -5.89
C GLU A 146 -5.06 1.68 -5.00
N THR A 147 -4.50 2.57 -4.18
CA THR A 147 -3.42 2.21 -3.24
C THR A 147 -3.93 1.57 -1.95
N PHE A 148 -5.20 1.77 -1.59
CA PHE A 148 -5.79 1.31 -0.33
C PHE A 148 -5.69 -0.21 -0.13
N THR A 149 -6.17 -1.01 -1.09
CA THR A 149 -6.13 -2.48 -1.03
C THR A 149 -4.71 -3.04 -0.89
N PRO A 150 -3.78 -2.77 -1.82
CA PRO A 150 -2.43 -3.33 -1.71
C PRO A 150 -1.70 -2.87 -0.45
N PHE A 151 -1.91 -1.61 -0.01
CA PHE A 151 -1.34 -1.12 1.24
C PHE A 151 -1.90 -1.87 2.45
N ALA A 152 -3.23 -2.01 2.55
CA ALA A 152 -3.88 -2.70 3.67
C ALA A 152 -3.48 -4.18 3.76
N LEU A 153 -3.28 -4.84 2.61
CA LEU A 153 -2.78 -6.22 2.58
C LEU A 153 -1.33 -6.32 3.05
N GLY A 154 -0.44 -5.44 2.56
CA GLY A 154 0.94 -5.38 2.99
C GLY A 154 1.06 -5.09 4.50
N ALA A 155 0.37 -4.05 4.96
CA ALA A 155 0.33 -3.67 6.38
C ALA A 155 -0.27 -4.76 7.26
N GLY A 156 -1.43 -5.32 6.88
CA GLY A 156 -2.09 -6.38 7.63
C GLY A 156 -1.24 -7.64 7.73
N LEU A 157 -0.57 -8.05 6.64
CA LEU A 157 0.37 -9.15 6.65
C LEU A 157 1.57 -8.85 7.56
N ALA A 158 2.16 -7.66 7.44
CA ALA A 158 3.30 -7.26 8.25
C ALA A 158 2.98 -7.29 9.76
N LEU A 159 1.84 -6.74 10.15
CA LEU A 159 1.39 -6.69 11.54
C LEU A 159 1.01 -8.07 12.08
N LEU A 160 0.24 -8.85 11.32
CA LEU A 160 -0.12 -10.22 11.71
C LEU A 160 1.13 -11.09 11.90
N CYS A 161 2.07 -11.06 10.95
CA CYS A 161 3.31 -11.81 11.06
C CYS A 161 4.18 -11.33 12.23
N THR A 162 4.20 -10.03 12.50
CA THR A 162 4.88 -9.49 13.69
C THR A 162 4.30 -10.07 14.97
N ILE A 163 2.97 -10.12 15.10
CA ILE A 163 2.30 -10.74 16.25
C ILE A 163 2.69 -12.21 16.36
N VAL A 164 2.57 -12.99 15.27
CA VAL A 164 2.89 -14.43 15.30
C VAL A 164 4.36 -14.67 15.64
N ALA A 165 5.29 -13.87 15.10
CA ALA A 165 6.71 -14.01 15.40
C ALA A 165 7.04 -13.69 16.86
N ARG A 166 6.24 -12.83 17.51
CA ARG A 166 6.34 -12.50 18.93
C ARG A 166 5.71 -13.56 19.84
N GLU A 167 4.76 -14.35 19.36
CA GLU A 167 4.14 -15.49 20.05
C GLU A 167 4.98 -16.78 19.95
N ASP A 168 6.31 -16.68 19.97
CA ASP A 168 7.24 -17.80 19.75
C ASP A 168 7.12 -18.48 18.37
N GLY A 169 6.61 -17.77 17.36
CA GLY A 169 6.61 -18.22 15.98
C GLY A 169 8.03 -18.47 15.44
N PRO A 170 8.18 -19.31 14.40
CA PRO A 170 9.47 -19.57 13.80
C PRO A 170 10.08 -18.29 13.22
N SER A 171 11.41 -18.16 13.31
CA SER A 171 12.14 -16.92 12.97
C SER A 171 11.91 -16.43 11.54
N TRP A 172 11.68 -17.33 10.58
CA TRP A 172 11.42 -16.97 9.19
C TRP A 172 10.16 -16.12 9.01
N ILE A 173 9.23 -16.08 9.98
CA ILE A 173 8.05 -15.20 9.92
C ILE A 173 8.46 -13.73 9.92
N TRP A 174 9.60 -13.36 10.51
CA TRP A 174 10.15 -12.01 10.41
C TRP A 174 10.49 -11.63 8.96
N LEU A 175 10.91 -12.59 8.14
CA LEU A 175 11.10 -12.38 6.69
C LEU A 175 9.77 -12.02 6.02
N VAL A 176 8.69 -12.74 6.35
CA VAL A 176 7.35 -12.46 5.80
C VAL A 176 6.79 -11.14 6.29
N ALA A 177 7.05 -10.77 7.55
CA ALA A 177 6.70 -9.44 8.06
C ALA A 177 7.42 -8.34 7.26
N GLY A 178 8.69 -8.55 6.93
CA GLY A 178 9.46 -7.69 6.02
C GLY A 178 8.88 -7.62 4.60
N LEU A 179 8.47 -8.75 4.01
CA LEU A 179 7.78 -8.80 2.72
C LEU A 179 6.50 -7.96 2.75
N GLY A 180 5.69 -8.09 3.80
CA GLY A 180 4.48 -7.27 4.00
C GLY A 180 4.79 -5.77 4.06
N ALA A 181 5.82 -5.38 4.81
CA ALA A 181 6.28 -3.98 4.87
C ALA A 181 6.76 -3.48 3.49
N GLY A 182 7.46 -4.32 2.73
CA GLY A 182 7.89 -4.03 1.36
C GLY A 182 6.71 -3.84 0.41
N ILE A 183 5.69 -4.70 0.49
CA ILE A 183 4.43 -4.58 -0.27
C ILE A 183 3.72 -3.27 0.07
N GLY A 184 3.63 -2.93 1.36
CA GLY A 184 3.07 -1.66 1.83
C GLY A 184 3.80 -0.46 1.23
N HIS A 185 5.15 -0.48 1.22
CA HIS A 185 5.95 0.59 0.63
C HIS A 185 5.83 0.63 -0.90
N LEU A 186 5.71 -0.51 -1.57
CA LEU A 186 5.51 -0.55 -3.03
C LEU A 186 4.08 -0.11 -3.43
N ALA A 187 3.13 -0.12 -2.50
CA ALA A 187 1.81 0.47 -2.67
C ALA A 187 1.83 1.99 -2.45
N ARG A 188 2.54 2.46 -1.40
CA ARG A 188 2.56 3.86 -0.99
C ARG A 188 3.87 4.25 -0.31
N ALA A 189 4.35 5.48 -0.53
CA ALA A 189 5.64 5.94 0.00
C ALA A 189 5.71 5.94 1.54
N ASP A 190 4.60 6.25 2.21
CA ASP A 190 4.46 6.21 3.68
C ASP A 190 4.52 4.78 4.26
N GLY A 191 4.40 3.75 3.42
CA GLY A 191 4.60 2.35 3.80
C GLY A 191 6.00 2.03 4.33
N LEU A 192 7.00 2.90 4.11
CA LEU A 192 8.30 2.79 4.78
C LEU A 192 8.18 2.79 6.31
N LEU A 193 7.17 3.46 6.88
CA LEU A 193 6.94 3.48 8.32
C LEU A 193 6.64 2.08 8.87
N LEU A 194 6.03 1.19 8.08
CA LEU A 194 5.78 -0.20 8.47
C LEU A 194 7.10 -0.95 8.70
N LEU A 195 8.12 -0.70 7.89
CA LEU A 195 9.46 -1.28 8.11
C LEU A 195 10.02 -0.82 9.46
N GLY A 196 9.85 0.46 9.80
CA GLY A 196 10.25 1.01 11.09
C GLY A 196 9.55 0.32 12.26
N VAL A 197 8.23 0.15 12.18
CA VAL A 197 7.43 -0.54 13.21
C VAL A 197 7.83 -2.01 13.34
N VAL A 198 7.83 -2.78 12.25
CA VAL A 198 8.18 -4.20 12.28
C VAL A 198 9.64 -4.41 12.73
N GLY A 199 10.56 -3.59 12.23
CA GLY A 199 11.97 -3.61 12.63
C GLY A 199 12.16 -3.30 14.12
N LEU A 200 11.42 -2.33 14.66
CA LEU A 200 11.42 -2.04 16.09
C LEU A 200 10.98 -3.28 16.90
N PHE A 201 9.85 -3.90 16.56
CA PHE A 201 9.37 -5.10 17.27
C PHE A 201 10.29 -6.32 17.15
N ALA A 202 11.00 -6.46 16.03
CA ALA A 202 12.03 -7.47 15.83
C ALA A 202 13.26 -7.25 16.74
N LEU A 203 13.62 -5.98 16.97
CA LEU A 203 14.79 -5.60 17.75
C LEU A 203 14.48 -5.37 19.23
N LEU A 204 13.22 -5.19 19.61
CA LEU A 204 12.81 -5.00 21.01
C LEU A 204 13.05 -6.29 21.83
N PRO A 205 13.61 -6.17 23.04
CA PRO A 205 13.73 -7.31 23.94
C PRO A 205 12.40 -8.04 24.14
N HIS A 206 12.47 -9.37 24.14
CA HIS A 206 11.39 -10.25 24.55
C HIS A 206 12.01 -11.41 25.29
N ARG A 207 11.42 -11.84 26.41
CA ARG A 207 11.70 -13.13 27.07
C ARG A 207 13.19 -13.52 27.06
N GLU A 208 14.04 -12.60 27.51
CA GLU A 208 15.50 -12.80 27.66
C GLU A 208 16.25 -13.23 26.39
N GLU A 209 15.70 -12.98 25.19
CA GLU A 209 16.34 -13.36 23.93
C GLU A 209 17.72 -12.70 23.75
N PRO A 210 18.76 -13.47 23.37
CA PRO A 210 20.09 -12.92 23.20
C PRO A 210 20.12 -11.91 22.05
N VAL A 211 20.97 -10.89 22.18
CA VAL A 211 21.13 -9.80 21.18
C VAL A 211 21.36 -10.34 19.77
N ARG A 212 22.15 -11.41 19.61
CA ARG A 212 22.40 -12.06 18.31
C ARG A 212 21.12 -12.50 17.61
N ARG A 213 20.13 -13.02 18.36
CA ARG A 213 18.87 -13.50 17.77
C ARG A 213 17.98 -12.33 17.33
N ARG A 214 17.97 -11.24 18.10
CA ARG A 214 17.29 -9.99 17.73
C ARG A 214 17.89 -9.37 16.47
N VAL A 215 19.22 -9.35 16.35
CA VAL A 215 19.91 -8.91 15.12
C VAL A 215 19.52 -9.79 13.93
N LEU A 216 19.43 -11.11 14.10
CA LEU A 216 18.92 -12.00 13.06
C LEU A 216 17.48 -11.65 12.67
N PHE A 217 16.59 -11.36 13.61
CA PHE A 217 15.22 -10.94 13.30
C PHE A 217 15.20 -9.64 12.49
N GLY A 218 15.96 -8.62 12.91
CA GLY A 218 16.09 -7.37 12.15
C GLY A 218 16.65 -7.59 10.74
N ALA A 219 17.62 -8.50 10.59
CA ALA A 219 18.17 -8.89 9.29
C ALA A 219 17.14 -9.60 8.41
N LEU A 220 16.31 -10.49 8.98
CA LEU A 220 15.23 -11.14 8.25
C LEU A 220 14.15 -10.15 7.81
N VAL A 221 13.73 -9.22 8.68
CA VAL A 221 12.80 -8.14 8.31
C VAL A 221 13.36 -7.32 7.16
N THR A 222 14.61 -6.86 7.28
CA THR A 222 15.28 -6.07 6.23
C THR A 222 15.41 -6.85 4.94
N GLY A 223 15.77 -8.13 5.02
CA GLY A 223 15.88 -9.02 3.88
C GLY A 223 14.55 -9.19 3.15
N GLY A 224 13.47 -9.44 3.87
CA GLY A 224 12.12 -9.57 3.29
C GLY A 224 11.67 -8.27 2.61
N TYR A 225 11.91 -7.13 3.24
CA TYR A 225 11.61 -5.84 2.65
C TYR A 225 12.40 -5.59 1.35
N LEU A 226 13.69 -5.89 1.34
CA LEU A 226 14.55 -5.70 0.16
C LEU A 226 14.22 -6.67 -0.98
N LEU A 227 13.62 -7.83 -0.72
CA LEU A 227 13.13 -8.70 -1.79
C LEU A 227 12.02 -8.03 -2.62
N VAL A 228 11.23 -7.14 -2.02
CA VAL A 228 10.16 -6.40 -2.71
C VAL A 228 10.69 -5.07 -3.23
N MET A 229 11.32 -4.27 -2.37
CA MET A 229 11.73 -2.91 -2.71
C MET A 229 13.08 -2.84 -3.43
N GLY A 230 13.93 -3.86 -3.31
CA GLY A 230 15.25 -3.90 -3.96
C GLY A 230 15.18 -3.75 -5.48
N PRO A 231 14.35 -4.53 -6.19
CA PRO A 231 14.15 -4.35 -7.64
C PRO A 231 13.66 -2.95 -8.01
N TRP A 232 12.76 -2.37 -7.19
CA TRP A 232 12.23 -1.03 -7.43
C TRP A 232 13.28 0.07 -7.21
N PHE A 233 14.09 -0.06 -6.18
CA PHE A 233 15.23 0.82 -5.94
C PHE A 233 16.28 0.74 -7.03
N ALA A 234 16.58 -0.47 -7.52
CA ALA A 234 17.47 -0.62 -8.66
C ALA A 234 16.94 0.12 -9.89
N ARG A 235 15.64 -0.01 -10.18
CA ARG A 235 14.97 0.75 -11.26
C ARG A 235 15.08 2.26 -11.03
N ASN A 236 14.81 2.75 -9.82
CA ASN A 236 14.88 4.19 -9.54
C ASN A 236 16.30 4.73 -9.68
N ILE A 237 17.32 3.99 -9.25
CA ILE A 237 18.73 4.40 -9.44
C ILE A 237 19.07 4.46 -10.94
N MET A 238 18.66 3.47 -11.72
CA MET A 238 18.94 3.42 -13.16
C MET A 238 18.23 4.54 -13.95
N VAL A 239 16.99 4.88 -13.56
CA VAL A 239 16.14 5.80 -14.31
C VAL A 239 16.26 7.24 -13.81
N PHE A 240 16.38 7.44 -12.50
CA PHE A 240 16.37 8.76 -11.86
C PHE A 240 17.70 9.13 -11.20
N GLY A 241 18.64 8.20 -11.08
CA GLY A 241 19.92 8.44 -10.38
C GLY A 241 19.79 8.46 -8.85
N SER A 242 18.65 8.07 -8.29
CA SER A 242 18.36 8.13 -6.85
C SER A 242 17.55 6.92 -6.37
N TRP A 243 17.67 6.57 -5.09
CA TRP A 243 16.90 5.47 -4.47
C TRP A 243 15.38 5.71 -4.53
N GLN A 244 14.98 6.94 -4.22
CA GLN A 244 13.60 7.38 -4.28
C GLN A 244 13.34 8.14 -5.57
N ALA A 245 12.10 8.05 -6.05
CA ALA A 245 11.66 8.84 -7.19
C ALA A 245 11.60 10.34 -6.81
N PRO A 246 11.85 11.27 -7.76
CA PRO A 246 12.05 12.69 -7.47
C PRO A 246 10.92 13.38 -6.70
N GLY A 247 9.66 12.98 -6.90
CA GLY A 247 8.50 13.57 -6.23
C GLY A 247 8.06 12.85 -4.96
N GLY A 248 8.62 11.67 -4.65
CA GLY A 248 8.11 10.81 -3.59
C GLY A 248 8.25 11.38 -2.18
N LEU A 249 9.30 12.17 -1.91
CA LEU A 249 9.54 12.79 -0.60
C LEU A 249 8.94 14.19 -0.46
N SER A 250 8.45 14.79 -1.54
CA SER A 250 7.86 16.14 -1.51
C SER A 250 6.62 16.17 -0.61
N THR A 251 5.89 15.06 -0.50
CA THR A 251 4.72 14.90 0.39
C THR A 251 5.01 15.20 1.86
N LEU A 252 6.26 15.00 2.33
CA LEU A 252 6.65 15.33 3.70
C LEU A 252 6.49 16.82 4.03
N TRP A 253 6.58 17.67 3.01
CA TRP A 253 6.65 19.12 3.11
C TRP A 253 5.40 19.82 2.59
N ILE A 254 4.35 19.07 2.25
CA ILE A 254 3.06 19.64 1.83
C ILE A 254 2.31 20.17 3.06
N ALA A 255 1.74 21.36 2.92
CA ALA A 255 0.76 21.95 3.83
C ALA A 255 -0.68 21.63 3.37
N GLU A 256 -0.95 21.71 2.07
CA GLU A 256 -2.27 21.45 1.48
C GLU A 256 -2.15 20.56 0.24
N TYR A 257 -3.07 19.62 0.06
CA TYR A 257 -3.05 18.68 -1.06
C TYR A 257 -2.93 19.38 -2.42
N ASN A 258 -3.58 20.53 -2.59
CA ASN A 258 -3.60 21.26 -3.85
C ASN A 258 -2.23 21.80 -4.30
N GLN A 259 -1.23 21.86 -3.41
CA GLN A 259 0.12 22.34 -3.74
C GLN A 259 0.82 21.48 -4.79
N ILE A 260 0.41 20.22 -4.98
CA ILE A 260 0.94 19.37 -6.04
C ILE A 260 0.49 19.81 -7.43
N PHE A 261 -0.57 20.62 -7.52
CA PHE A 261 -1.11 21.18 -8.75
C PHE A 261 -0.70 22.65 -9.00
N ASP A 262 0.13 23.24 -8.13
CA ASP A 262 0.67 24.58 -8.35
C ASP A 262 1.76 24.56 -9.45
N PHE A 263 1.83 25.62 -10.25
CA PHE A 263 2.87 25.78 -11.27
C PHE A 263 3.63 27.11 -11.10
N PRO A 264 4.92 27.09 -10.69
CA PRO A 264 5.70 25.91 -10.27
C PRO A 264 5.27 25.37 -8.91
N ALA A 265 5.35 24.06 -8.71
CA ALA A 265 5.11 23.46 -7.40
C ALA A 265 6.33 23.73 -6.48
N VAL A 266 6.17 24.62 -5.51
CA VAL A 266 7.21 24.94 -4.52
C VAL A 266 6.87 24.25 -3.21
N ILE A 267 7.32 22.99 -3.09
CA ILE A 267 7.08 22.15 -1.91
C ILE A 267 8.41 21.89 -1.21
N THR A 268 8.73 22.73 -0.23
CA THR A 268 10.00 22.66 0.51
C THR A 268 9.77 22.79 2.02
N PRO A 269 10.74 22.35 2.85
CA PRO A 269 10.71 22.62 4.28
C PRO A 269 10.57 24.11 4.59
N SER A 270 11.23 24.98 3.81
CA SER A 270 11.18 26.43 4.03
C SER A 270 9.77 26.99 3.83
N THR A 271 9.05 26.54 2.79
CA THR A 271 7.66 26.97 2.57
C THR A 271 6.71 26.45 3.64
N LEU A 272 6.92 25.21 4.13
CA LEU A 272 6.07 24.65 5.18
C LEU A 272 6.23 25.40 6.51
N PHE A 273 7.46 25.78 6.86
CA PHE A 273 7.78 26.41 8.15
C PHE A 273 7.86 27.94 8.09
N GLU A 274 7.40 28.57 7.01
CA GLU A 274 7.42 30.04 6.86
C GLU A 274 6.60 30.73 7.96
N GLN A 275 5.48 30.12 8.36
CA GLN A 275 4.63 30.59 9.46
C GLN A 275 5.07 30.06 10.84
N GLY A 276 6.29 29.51 10.92
CA GLY A 276 6.81 28.82 12.10
C GLY A 276 6.38 27.36 12.19
N VAL A 277 6.78 26.69 13.28
CA VAL A 277 6.57 25.25 13.48
C VAL A 277 5.15 24.93 13.99
N GLY A 278 4.46 25.90 14.58
CA GLY A 278 3.14 25.73 15.18
C GLY A 278 2.06 25.23 14.21
N PRO A 279 1.76 25.96 13.13
CA PRO A 279 0.69 25.58 12.20
C PRO A 279 0.89 24.21 11.54
N PRO A 280 2.08 23.85 11.02
CA PRO A 280 2.32 22.51 10.47
C PRO A 280 2.15 21.38 11.49
N LEU A 281 2.49 21.60 12.77
CA LEU A 281 2.27 20.62 13.82
C LEU A 281 0.80 20.49 14.18
N LEU A 282 0.10 21.63 14.30
CA LEU A 282 -1.32 21.65 14.65
C LEU A 282 -2.16 20.93 13.58
N ALA A 283 -1.91 21.20 12.30
CA ALA A 283 -2.57 20.49 11.19
C ALA A 283 -2.31 18.97 11.23
N ARG A 284 -1.11 18.54 11.65
CA ARG A 284 -0.79 17.11 11.81
C ARG A 284 -1.47 16.48 13.01
N VAL A 285 -1.67 17.23 14.09
CA VAL A 285 -2.42 16.78 15.28
C VAL A 285 -3.91 16.69 14.98
N GLU A 286 -4.48 17.64 14.25
CA GLU A 286 -5.90 17.62 13.84
C GLU A 286 -6.22 16.47 12.87
N ALA A 287 -5.21 15.94 12.17
CA ALA A 287 -5.36 14.82 11.25
C ALA A 287 -5.26 13.43 11.92
N LEU A 288 -4.94 13.34 13.21
CA LEU A 288 -4.85 12.08 13.99
C LEU A 288 -6.16 11.76 14.72
#